data_AF-A0A4Q1KAM3-F1
#
_entry.id   AF-A0A4Q1KAM3-F1
#
_cell.length_a   1.000
_cell.length_b   1.000
_cell.length_c   1.000
_cell.angle_alpha   90.00
_cell.angle_beta   90.00
_cell.angle_gamma   90.00
#
_symmetry.space_group_name_H-M   'P 1'
#
loop_
_entity.id
_entity.type
_entity.pdbx_description
1 polymer ?
#
loop_
_entity_poly.entity_id
_entity_poly.type
_entity_poly.pdbx_seq_one_letter_code
_entity_poly.pdbx_strand_id
1 'polypeptide(L)'
;MAWLEGSWRNTTKSMDFHENWKRLDDQHLSAESYVLIKNDTVFYERIILTKTAKGWDYTVSVRDQNKELPVTFASTLLSDDLLVFENAKHDFPNRIEYKKITEDSLIATIFGTQKGKPVSEVFPMKKMQP
;
A
#
# COMPACT_ATOMS: atom_id res chain seq x y z
N MET A 1 -1.22 -3.99 -13.66
CA MET A 1 -1.16 -4.23 -12.19
C MET A 1 -0.78 -5.66 -11.79
N ALA A 2 -0.73 -6.65 -12.68
CA ALA A 2 -0.32 -8.02 -12.30
C ALA A 2 1.07 -8.10 -11.64
N TRP A 3 1.96 -7.16 -11.96
CA TRP A 3 3.30 -7.10 -11.37
C TRP A 3 3.30 -6.89 -9.85
N LEU A 4 2.25 -6.28 -9.29
CA LEU A 4 2.10 -6.02 -7.85
C LEU A 4 1.82 -7.31 -7.07
N GLU A 5 1.31 -8.35 -7.72
CA GLU A 5 0.97 -9.62 -7.09
C GLU A 5 2.23 -10.33 -6.55
N GLY A 6 2.08 -10.96 -5.38
CA GLY A 6 3.15 -11.64 -4.65
C GLY A 6 3.47 -11.00 -3.31
N SER A 7 4.44 -11.61 -2.62
CA SER A 7 4.95 -11.15 -1.33
C SER A 7 6.10 -10.18 -1.52
N TRP A 8 6.05 -9.06 -0.81
CA TRP A 8 7.03 -8.00 -0.83
C TRP A 8 7.54 -7.75 0.57
N ARG A 9 8.82 -7.39 0.67
CA ARG A 9 9.48 -7.16 1.95
C ARG A 9 10.42 -5.99 1.89
N ASN A 10 10.42 -5.18 2.95
CA ASN A 10 11.40 -4.14 3.20
C ASN A 10 11.96 -4.32 4.61
N THR A 11 13.19 -4.82 4.70
CA THR A 11 13.88 -5.06 5.97
C THR A 11 14.96 -4.01 6.21
N THR A 12 14.89 -3.38 7.37
CA THR A 12 15.89 -2.45 7.90
C THR A 12 16.39 -2.96 9.27
N LYS A 13 17.37 -2.26 9.87
CA LYS A 13 17.85 -2.61 11.23
C LYS A 13 16.77 -2.46 12.31
N SER A 14 15.79 -1.60 12.09
CA SER A 14 14.77 -1.22 13.08
C SER A 14 13.40 -1.82 12.82
N MET A 15 13.15 -2.30 11.60
CA MET A 15 11.82 -2.64 11.14
C MET A 15 11.87 -3.69 10.03
N ASP A 16 10.92 -4.61 10.05
CA ASP A 16 10.70 -5.57 8.99
C ASP A 16 9.27 -5.46 8.47
N PHE A 17 9.10 -4.81 7.32
CA PHE A 17 7.81 -4.57 6.68
C PHE A 17 7.54 -5.67 5.65
N HIS A 18 6.32 -6.19 5.66
CA HIS A 18 5.84 -7.21 4.74
C HIS A 18 4.52 -6.75 4.13
N GLU A 19 4.35 -7.01 2.85
CA GLU A 19 3.10 -6.78 2.14
C GLU A 19 2.86 -7.93 1.16
N ASN A 20 1.71 -8.59 1.24
CA ASN A 20 1.39 -9.72 0.37
C ASN A 20 0.15 -9.44 -0.45
N TRP A 21 0.31 -9.33 -1.77
CA TRP A 21 -0.76 -9.08 -2.72
C TRP A 21 -1.25 -10.37 -3.37
N LYS A 22 -2.57 -10.53 -3.40
CA LYS A 22 -3.26 -11.65 -4.03
C LYS A 22 -4.42 -11.15 -4.88
N ARG A 23 -4.51 -11.63 -6.13
CA ARG A 23 -5.72 -11.46 -6.93
C ARG A 23 -6.83 -12.36 -6.42
N LEU A 24 -7.99 -11.77 -6.16
CA LEU A 24 -9.20 -12.52 -5.78
C LEU A 24 -10.01 -12.87 -7.04
N ASP A 25 -10.15 -11.89 -7.94
CA ASP A 25 -10.81 -12.04 -9.24
C ASP A 25 -10.39 -10.89 -10.20
N ASP A 26 -11.12 -10.71 -11.31
CA ASP A 26 -10.83 -9.69 -12.33
C ASP A 26 -11.11 -8.25 -11.87
N GLN A 27 -11.89 -8.09 -10.80
CA GLN A 27 -12.33 -6.82 -10.24
C GLN A 27 -11.73 -6.55 -8.86
N HIS A 28 -11.11 -7.54 -8.21
CA HIS A 28 -10.61 -7.42 -6.84
C HIS A 28 -9.19 -7.96 -6.68
N LEU A 29 -8.33 -7.12 -6.08
CA LEU A 29 -7.05 -7.51 -5.48
C LEU A 29 -7.12 -7.28 -3.97
N SER A 30 -6.50 -8.15 -3.20
CA SER A 30 -6.36 -7.97 -1.75
C SER A 30 -4.89 -7.97 -1.36
N ALA A 31 -4.53 -7.15 -0.39
CA ALA A 31 -3.26 -7.25 0.30
C ALA A 31 -3.42 -7.31 1.82
N GLU A 32 -2.44 -7.92 2.45
CA GLU A 32 -2.20 -7.84 3.89
C GLU A 32 -0.81 -7.25 4.08
N SER A 33 -0.72 -6.21 4.89
CA SER A 33 0.51 -5.47 5.17
C SER A 33 0.74 -5.44 6.68
N TYR A 34 1.97 -5.71 7.10
CA TYR A 34 2.33 -5.73 8.51
C TYR A 34 3.78 -5.36 8.77
N VAL A 35 4.02 -4.80 9.95
CA VAL A 35 5.34 -4.38 10.41
C VAL A 35 5.72 -5.16 11.65
N LEU A 36 6.91 -5.76 11.62
CA LEU A 36 7.55 -6.38 12.77
C LEU A 36 8.67 -5.48 13.32
N ILE A 37 8.69 -5.28 14.64
CA ILE A 37 9.80 -4.67 15.38
C ILE A 37 10.19 -5.65 16.49
N LYS A 38 11.46 -6.08 16.53
CA LYS A 38 11.95 -7.09 17.49
C LYS A 38 11.09 -8.37 17.53
N ASN A 39 10.57 -8.78 16.37
CA ASN A 39 9.65 -9.92 16.16
C ASN A 39 8.21 -9.75 16.69
N ASP A 40 7.85 -8.58 17.22
CA ASP A 40 6.46 -8.27 17.57
C ASP A 40 5.78 -7.50 16.43
N THR A 41 4.56 -7.89 16.08
CA THR A 41 3.74 -7.17 15.10
C THR A 41 3.22 -5.88 15.72
N VAL A 42 3.70 -4.75 15.24
CA VAL A 42 3.32 -3.42 15.73
C VAL A 42 2.31 -2.71 14.84
N PHE A 43 2.13 -3.21 13.62
CA PHE A 43 1.18 -2.66 12.66
C PHE A 43 0.65 -3.79 11.77
N TYR A 44 -0.64 -3.73 11.48
CA TYR A 44 -1.31 -4.66 10.57
C TYR A 44 -2.45 -3.93 9.87
N GLU A 45 -2.50 -4.05 8.56
CA GLU A 45 -3.59 -3.54 7.74
C GLU A 45 -4.00 -4.54 6.67
N ARG A 46 -5.25 -4.39 6.23
CA ARG A 46 -5.80 -5.10 5.09
C ARG A 46 -6.17 -4.09 4.02
N ILE A 47 -5.82 -4.41 2.79
CA ILE A 47 -6.05 -3.58 1.62
C ILE A 47 -6.94 -4.35 0.65
N ILE A 48 -7.94 -3.69 0.09
CA ILE A 48 -8.73 -4.18 -1.04
C ILE A 48 -8.67 -3.14 -2.15
N LEU A 49 -8.18 -3.55 -3.31
CA LEU A 49 -8.31 -2.83 -4.57
C LEU A 49 -9.58 -3.31 -5.27
N THR A 50 -10.53 -2.41 -5.50
CA THR A 50 -11.79 -2.71 -6.19
C THR A 50 -11.87 -1.94 -7.50
N LYS A 51 -12.13 -2.64 -8.60
CA LYS A 51 -12.36 -2.03 -9.91
C LYS A 51 -13.72 -1.33 -9.92
N THR A 52 -13.75 -0.08 -10.35
CA THR A 52 -14.97 0.72 -10.47
C THR A 52 -15.12 1.26 -11.89
N ALA A 53 -16.26 1.89 -12.18
CA ALA A 53 -16.48 2.55 -13.46
C ALA A 53 -15.48 3.69 -13.74
N LYS A 54 -14.81 4.21 -12.69
CA LYS A 54 -13.88 5.35 -12.78
C LYS A 54 -12.40 4.95 -12.69
N GLY A 55 -12.10 3.66 -12.50
CA GLY A 55 -10.73 3.18 -12.31
C GLY A 55 -10.66 2.10 -11.23
N TRP A 56 -9.79 2.31 -10.25
CA TRP A 56 -9.62 1.41 -9.11
C TRP A 56 -9.64 2.18 -7.80
N ASP A 57 -10.33 1.65 -6.81
CA ASP A 57 -10.40 2.20 -5.46
C ASP A 57 -9.51 1.36 -4.54
N TYR A 58 -8.56 2.01 -3.87
CA TYR A 58 -7.71 1.43 -2.84
C TYR A 58 -8.33 1.67 -1.48
N THR A 59 -8.81 0.61 -0.85
CA THR A 59 -9.46 0.68 0.46
C THR A 59 -8.60 -0.02 1.50
N VAL A 60 -8.19 0.72 2.52
CA VAL A 60 -7.35 0.23 3.62
C VAL A 60 -8.09 0.22 4.94
N SER A 61 -7.94 -0.86 5.69
CA SER A 61 -8.46 -1.04 7.04
C SER A 61 -7.31 -1.42 7.95
N VAL A 62 -6.98 -0.54 8.89
CA VAL A 62 -5.95 -0.80 9.90
C VAL A 62 -6.59 -1.49 11.09
N ARG A 63 -6.01 -2.61 11.50
CA ARG A 63 -6.50 -3.37 12.66
C ARG A 63 -6.25 -2.56 13.93
N ASP A 64 -7.24 -2.54 14.83
CA ASP A 64 -7.15 -1.87 16.15
C ASP A 64 -6.87 -0.34 16.08
N GLN A 65 -7.01 0.29 14.91
CA GLN A 65 -6.89 1.75 14.72
C GLN A 65 -8.10 2.32 13.94
N ASN A 66 -8.33 3.63 14.06
CA ASN A 66 -9.40 4.37 13.37
C ASN A 66 -10.83 3.84 13.57
N LYS A 67 -11.13 3.23 14.73
CA LYS A 67 -12.42 2.54 14.97
C LYS A 67 -12.75 1.51 13.87
N GLU A 68 -11.72 0.98 13.21
CA GLU A 68 -11.82 0.01 12.12
C GLU A 68 -12.53 0.55 10.86
N LEU A 69 -12.71 1.88 10.74
CA LEU A 69 -13.32 2.46 9.56
C LEU A 69 -12.34 2.43 8.38
N PRO A 70 -12.74 1.82 7.24
CA PRO A 70 -11.91 1.79 6.05
C PRO A 70 -11.72 3.20 5.47
N VAL A 71 -10.52 3.48 4.97
CA VAL A 71 -10.21 4.70 4.21
C VAL A 71 -10.02 4.31 2.75
N THR A 72 -10.73 4.99 1.85
CA THR A 72 -10.67 4.72 0.41
C THR A 72 -9.95 5.83 -0.34
N PHE A 73 -9.11 5.45 -1.30
CA PHE A 73 -8.33 6.31 -2.18
C PHE A 73 -8.65 5.95 -3.62
N ALA A 74 -9.07 6.92 -4.43
CA ALA A 74 -9.40 6.67 -5.82
C ALA A 74 -8.13 6.72 -6.68
N SER A 75 -8.01 5.85 -7.67
CA SER A 75 -6.90 5.88 -8.62
C SER A 75 -6.91 7.19 -9.41
N THR A 76 -5.78 7.90 -9.43
CA THR A 76 -5.59 9.10 -10.25
C THR A 76 -4.61 8.90 -11.40
N LEU A 77 -3.74 7.88 -11.29
CA LEU A 77 -2.86 7.44 -12.37
C LEU A 77 -2.63 5.93 -12.29
N LEU A 78 -2.78 5.23 -13.42
CA LEU A 78 -2.47 3.81 -13.56
C LEU A 78 -1.72 3.61 -14.88
N SER A 79 -0.41 3.35 -14.80
CA SER A 79 0.44 2.94 -15.92
C SER A 79 1.02 1.55 -15.69
N ASP A 80 1.86 1.10 -16.61
CA ASP A 80 2.54 -0.19 -16.52
C ASP A 80 3.51 -0.27 -15.32
N ASP A 81 4.09 0.86 -14.93
CA ASP A 81 5.14 0.99 -13.92
C ASP A 81 4.78 1.88 -12.73
N LEU A 82 3.64 2.59 -12.76
CA LEU A 82 3.25 3.55 -11.73
C LEU A 82 1.75 3.48 -11.43
N LEU A 83 1.43 3.31 -10.15
CA LEU A 83 0.05 3.35 -9.64
C LEU A 83 -0.04 4.46 -8.60
N VAL A 84 -1.02 5.34 -8.73
CA VAL A 84 -1.26 6.44 -7.80
C VAL A 84 -2.71 6.44 -7.37
N PHE A 85 -2.93 6.42 -6.06
CA PHE A 85 -4.24 6.48 -5.42
C PHE A 85 -4.29 7.68 -4.49
N GLU A 86 -5.35 8.49 -4.54
CA GLU A 86 -5.45 9.72 -3.78
C GLU A 86 -6.80 9.86 -3.07
N ASN A 87 -6.76 10.49 -1.90
CA ASN A 87 -7.92 10.93 -1.13
C ASN A 87 -7.61 12.31 -0.55
N ALA A 88 -7.98 13.36 -1.29
CA ALA A 88 -7.78 14.74 -0.89
C ALA A 88 -8.53 15.16 0.38
N LYS A 89 -9.45 14.32 0.89
CA LYS A 89 -10.19 14.57 2.14
C LYS A 89 -9.51 13.98 3.39
N HIS A 90 -8.40 13.27 3.22
CA HIS A 90 -7.65 12.66 4.32
C HIS A 90 -6.29 13.37 4.48
N ASP A 91 -5.83 13.56 5.71
CA ASP A 91 -4.60 14.32 5.98
C ASP A 91 -3.34 13.45 5.78
N PHE A 92 -3.26 12.30 6.46
CA PHE A 92 -2.18 11.33 6.28
C PHE A 92 -2.71 9.90 6.53
N PRO A 93 -2.59 8.98 5.56
CA PRO A 93 -2.12 9.20 4.20
C PRO A 93 -3.17 9.94 3.34
N ASN A 94 -2.74 10.73 2.36
CA ASN A 94 -3.61 11.37 1.38
C ASN A 94 -3.35 10.90 -0.05
N ARG A 95 -2.17 10.31 -0.30
CA ARG A 95 -1.77 9.72 -1.56
C ARG A 95 -0.89 8.51 -1.30
N ILE A 96 -1.12 7.45 -2.07
CA ILE A 96 -0.35 6.20 -2.04
C ILE A 96 0.14 5.94 -3.45
N GLU A 97 1.43 5.70 -3.60
CA GLU A 97 2.09 5.47 -4.87
C GLU A 97 2.85 4.14 -4.85
N TYR A 98 2.67 3.33 -5.89
CA TYR A 98 3.52 2.16 -6.14
C TYR A 98 4.24 2.35 -7.46
N LYS A 99 5.58 2.34 -7.42
CA LYS A 99 6.44 2.44 -8.60
C LYS A 99 7.20 1.14 -8.80
N LYS A 100 6.97 0.46 -9.92
CA LYS A 100 7.75 -0.71 -10.36
C LYS A 100 9.15 -0.24 -10.78
N ILE A 101 10.18 -0.90 -10.26
CA ILE A 101 11.58 -0.63 -10.63
C ILE A 101 12.11 -1.78 -11.49
N THR A 102 11.89 -3.02 -11.05
CA THR A 102 12.16 -4.26 -11.79
C THR A 102 11.01 -5.25 -11.56
N GLU A 103 11.09 -6.47 -12.09
CA GLU A 103 10.09 -7.52 -11.81
C GLU A 103 10.05 -7.95 -10.33
N ASP A 104 11.17 -7.77 -9.63
CA ASP A 104 11.40 -8.17 -8.24
C ASP A 104 11.64 -6.98 -7.29
N SER A 105 11.51 -5.74 -7.77
CA SER A 105 11.63 -4.56 -6.91
C SER A 105 10.64 -3.46 -7.26
N LEU A 106 10.10 -2.85 -6.22
CA LEU A 106 9.20 -1.70 -6.31
C LEU A 106 9.48 -0.72 -5.17
N ILE A 107 8.93 0.47 -5.28
CA ILE A 107 8.92 1.46 -4.21
C ILE A 107 7.46 1.82 -3.94
N ALA A 108 6.99 1.59 -2.72
CA ALA A 108 5.76 2.22 -2.24
C ALA A 108 6.11 3.55 -1.57
N THR A 109 5.36 4.60 -1.88
CA THR A 109 5.49 5.89 -1.22
C THR A 109 4.13 6.34 -0.70
N ILE A 110 4.08 6.59 0.60
CA ILE A 110 2.90 7.09 1.29
C ILE A 110 3.11 8.58 1.53
N PHE A 111 2.22 9.41 1.02
CA PHE A 111 2.28 10.86 1.20
C PHE A 111 1.15 11.31 2.11
N GLY A 112 1.37 12.45 2.76
CA GLY A 112 0.31 13.18 3.43
C GLY A 112 0.81 14.47 4.03
N THR A 113 0.02 15.00 4.94
CA THR A 113 0.28 16.26 5.64
C THR A 113 0.25 16.01 7.13
N GLN A 114 1.33 16.37 7.83
CA GLN A 114 1.39 16.34 9.29
C GLN A 114 1.71 17.74 9.80
N LYS A 115 0.89 18.26 10.72
CA LYS A 115 1.02 19.64 11.24
C LYS A 115 1.08 20.70 10.13
N GLY A 116 0.29 20.52 9.07
CA GLY A 116 0.26 21.42 7.91
C GLY A 116 1.47 21.35 6.99
N LYS A 117 2.40 20.41 7.20
CA LYS A 117 3.59 20.23 6.35
C LYS A 117 3.49 18.92 5.55
N PRO A 118 3.82 18.94 4.24
CA PRO A 118 3.93 17.71 3.46
C PRO A 118 4.97 16.78 4.07
N VAL A 119 4.62 15.52 4.19
CA VAL A 119 5.49 14.43 4.64
C VAL A 119 5.28 13.22 3.75
N SER A 120 6.31 12.39 3.62
CA SER A 120 6.22 11.13 2.89
C SER A 120 7.04 10.04 3.57
N GLU A 121 6.53 8.82 3.51
CA GLU A 121 7.22 7.59 3.91
C GLU A 121 7.49 6.73 2.69
N VAL A 122 8.75 6.30 2.52
CA VAL A 122 9.21 5.55 1.36
C VAL A 122 9.59 4.14 1.79
N PHE A 123 9.02 3.16 1.11
CA PHE A 123 9.25 1.74 1.34
C PHE A 123 9.82 1.09 0.07
N PRO A 124 11.14 1.05 -0.10
CA PRO A 124 11.77 0.24 -1.13
C PRO A 124 11.58 -1.24 -0.79
N MET A 125 10.93 -1.99 -1.66
CA MET A 125 10.60 -3.39 -1.42
C MET A 125 11.25 -4.31 -2.43
N LYS A 126 11.54 -5.53 -1.98
CA LYS A 126 11.90 -6.65 -2.85
C LYS A 126 10.83 -7.72 -2.80
N LYS A 127 10.55 -8.32 -3.96
CA LYS A 127 9.67 -9.48 -4.07
C LYS A 127 10.37 -10.66 -3.40
N MET A 128 9.67 -11.32 -2.49
CA MET A 128 10.11 -12.58 -1.92
C MET A 128 9.90 -13.65 -3.00
N GLN A 129 10.98 -14.26 -3.47
CA GLN A 129 10.85 -15.40 -4.37
C GLN A 129 10.22 -16.57 -3.59
N PRO A 130 9.30 -17.33 -4.21
CA PRO A 130 8.81 -18.58 -3.65
C PRO A 130 9.91 -19.64 -3.53
#